data_AF-A0A8T2XEK5-F1
#
_entry.id   AF-A0A8T2XEK5-F1
#
_cell.length_a   1.000
_cell.length_b   1.000
_cell.length_c   1.000
_cell.angle_alpha   90.00
_cell.angle_beta   90.00
_cell.angle_gamma   90.00
#
_symmetry.space_group_name_H-M   'P 1'
#
loop_
_entity.id
_entity.type
_entity.pdbx_description
1 polymer ?
#
loop_
_entity_poly.entity_id
_entity_poly.type
_entity_poly.pdbx_seq_one_letter_code
_entity_poly.pdbx_strand_id
1 'polypeptide(L)'
;MEKTRHKQRLVDAHLVLLMLSFSALFLSKSSLSHATFISIDFGSSDSEPYTDENSITWTEDDANIQSGESQFLKYSTMPYVRDEQSQVFDLQFDGNYWATVNTTHLYDIVPYGAIYTVKANNNSICLAQTMPNQVPFISALELRSLLPGMYSQAAPNYAMFLNLRVAYGANDTISIRYACICTCFEF
;
A
#
# COMPACT_ATOMS: atom_id res chain seq x y z
N MET A 1 4.33 -51.49 -45.09
CA MET A 1 3.47 -50.31 -44.79
C MET A 1 3.21 -50.09 -43.30
N GLU A 2 3.14 -51.15 -42.48
CA GLU A 2 2.80 -51.05 -41.04
C GLU A 2 3.89 -50.46 -40.14
N LYS A 3 5.16 -50.77 -40.42
CA LYS A 3 6.33 -50.25 -39.67
C LYS A 3 6.48 -48.72 -39.77
N THR A 4 6.15 -48.16 -40.93
CA THR A 4 6.17 -46.71 -41.18
C THR A 4 5.03 -46.00 -40.45
N ARG A 5 3.86 -46.65 -40.36
CA ARG A 5 2.69 -46.16 -39.62
C ARG A 5 2.95 -46.13 -38.10
N HIS A 6 3.61 -47.15 -37.56
CA HIS A 6 4.03 -47.17 -36.15
C HIS A 6 5.04 -46.07 -35.82
N LYS A 7 6.01 -45.84 -36.72
CA LYS A 7 7.00 -44.76 -36.54
C LYS A 7 6.35 -43.38 -36.58
N GLN A 8 5.38 -43.16 -37.49
CA GLN A 8 4.61 -41.92 -37.55
C GLN A 8 3.79 -41.69 -36.27
N ARG A 9 3.08 -42.72 -35.80
CA ARG A 9 2.30 -42.64 -34.54
C ARG A 9 3.17 -42.33 -33.32
N LEU A 10 4.41 -42.83 -33.29
CA LEU A 10 5.35 -42.53 -32.21
C LEU A 10 5.83 -41.07 -32.27
N VAL A 11 6.11 -40.55 -33.46
CA VAL A 11 6.46 -39.12 -33.66
C VAL A 11 5.30 -38.20 -33.27
N ASP A 12 4.07 -38.55 -33.67
CA ASP A 12 2.88 -37.79 -33.33
C ASP A 12 2.62 -37.79 -31.81
N ALA A 13 2.82 -38.93 -31.13
CA ALA A 13 2.71 -39.02 -29.68
C ALA A 13 3.78 -38.18 -28.95
N HIS A 14 5.02 -38.16 -29.45
CA HIS A 14 6.07 -37.30 -28.90
C HIS A 14 5.77 -35.81 -29.11
N LEU A 15 5.22 -35.45 -30.27
CA LEU A 15 4.82 -34.06 -30.56
C LEU A 15 3.68 -33.61 -29.64
N VAL A 16 2.67 -34.45 -29.42
CA VAL A 16 1.57 -34.15 -28.48
C VAL A 16 2.09 -34.01 -27.05
N LEU A 17 3.01 -34.88 -26.60
CA LEU A 17 3.59 -34.79 -25.26
C LEU A 17 4.42 -33.50 -25.08
N LEU A 18 5.17 -33.10 -26.11
CA LEU A 18 5.87 -31.82 -26.15
C LEU A 18 4.90 -30.64 -26.04
N MET A 19 3.81 -30.65 -26.82
CA MET A 19 2.80 -29.58 -26.78
C MET A 19 2.10 -29.49 -25.41
N LEU A 20 1.78 -30.62 -24.79
CA LEU A 20 1.21 -30.67 -23.44
C LEU A 20 2.19 -30.13 -22.38
N SER A 21 3.47 -30.50 -22.47
CA SER A 21 4.51 -29.97 -21.56
C SER A 21 4.72 -28.46 -21.72
N PHE A 22 4.68 -27.94 -22.95
CA PHE A 22 4.78 -26.50 -23.23
C PHE A 22 3.55 -25.75 -22.70
N SER A 23 2.35 -26.33 -22.83
CA SER A 23 1.12 -25.74 -22.28
C SER A 23 1.11 -25.71 -20.75
N ALA A 24 1.66 -26.73 -20.09
CA ALA A 24 1.82 -26.76 -18.63
C ALA A 24 2.81 -25.70 -18.12
N LEU A 25 3.88 -25.42 -18.87
CA LEU A 25 4.82 -24.33 -18.59
C LEU A 25 4.19 -22.93 -18.73
N PHE A 26 3.18 -22.78 -19.60
CA PHE A 26 2.41 -21.54 -19.72
C PHE A 26 1.38 -21.38 -18.60
N LEU A 27 0.82 -22.47 -18.08
CA LEU A 27 -0.11 -22.48 -16.94
C LEU A 27 0.60 -22.32 -15.59
N SER A 28 1.90 -22.64 -15.51
CA SER A 28 2.71 -22.49 -14.29
C SER A 28 3.37 -21.12 -14.15
N LYS A 29 2.92 -20.09 -14.88
CA LYS A 29 3.29 -18.71 -14.53
C LYS A 29 2.60 -18.37 -13.22
N SER A 30 3.18 -18.80 -12.11
CA SER A 30 2.91 -18.23 -10.80
C SER A 30 3.03 -16.72 -10.96
N SER A 31 1.93 -16.01 -10.75
CA SER A 31 1.96 -14.55 -10.64
C SER A 31 2.97 -14.22 -9.55
N LEU A 32 4.17 -13.78 -9.94
CA LEU A 32 5.14 -13.32 -8.99
C LEU A 32 4.51 -12.08 -8.36
N SER A 33 4.14 -12.18 -7.08
CA SER A 33 3.91 -11.00 -6.24
C SER A 33 5.07 -10.05 -6.47
N HIS A 34 4.88 -9.01 -7.26
CA HIS A 34 5.85 -7.94 -7.23
C HIS A 34 5.62 -7.26 -5.88
N ALA A 35 6.65 -7.25 -5.04
CA ALA A 35 6.59 -6.51 -3.80
C ALA A 35 6.46 -5.03 -4.16
N THR A 36 5.24 -4.49 -4.07
CA THR A 36 4.98 -3.09 -4.36
C THR A 36 5.42 -2.25 -3.18
N PHE A 37 6.30 -1.29 -3.45
CA PHE A 37 6.73 -0.28 -2.51
C PHE A 37 6.45 1.08 -3.13
N ILE A 38 5.50 1.82 -2.57
CA ILE A 38 5.22 3.20 -3.00
C ILE A 38 5.23 4.11 -1.77
N SER A 39 5.80 5.28 -1.95
CA SER A 39 5.90 6.34 -0.95
C SER A 39 5.43 7.62 -1.62
N ILE A 40 4.33 8.17 -1.13
CA ILE A 40 3.66 9.32 -1.73
C ILE A 40 3.79 10.50 -0.78
N ASP A 41 4.27 11.62 -1.30
CA ASP A 41 4.29 12.92 -0.63
C ASP A 41 3.17 13.79 -1.21
N PHE A 42 2.11 13.99 -0.43
CA PHE A 42 0.92 14.76 -0.83
C PHE A 42 1.13 16.28 -0.75
N GLY A 43 2.29 16.71 -0.22
CA GLY A 43 2.67 18.12 -0.16
C GLY A 43 3.73 18.51 -1.18
N SER A 44 4.24 17.55 -1.96
CA SER A 44 5.22 17.80 -3.00
C SER A 44 4.61 18.67 -4.10
N SER A 45 5.40 19.61 -4.61
CA SER A 45 5.12 20.31 -5.87
C SER A 45 6.08 19.90 -6.97
N ASP A 46 6.96 18.93 -6.68
CA ASP A 46 7.98 18.45 -7.59
C ASP A 46 7.40 17.30 -8.40
N SER A 47 7.46 17.45 -9.73
CA SER A 47 6.99 16.43 -10.67
C SER A 47 7.89 15.20 -10.77
N GLU A 48 9.10 15.28 -10.20
CA GLU A 48 10.10 14.21 -10.25
C GLU A 48 10.27 13.57 -8.88
N PRO A 49 10.41 12.24 -8.80
CA PRO A 49 10.67 11.57 -7.53
C PRO A 49 11.98 12.04 -6.88
N TYR A 50 11.96 12.21 -5.55
CA TYR A 50 13.15 12.55 -4.77
C TYR A 50 13.46 11.46 -3.75
N THR A 51 14.70 11.40 -3.26
CA THR A 51 15.10 10.44 -2.21
C THR A 51 15.53 11.19 -0.96
N ASP A 52 14.96 10.82 0.18
CA ASP A 52 15.27 11.44 1.47
C ASP A 52 16.55 10.90 2.11
N GLU A 53 16.93 11.46 3.26
CA GLU A 53 18.11 11.05 4.04
C GLU A 53 18.05 9.58 4.51
N ASN A 54 16.85 8.99 4.57
CA ASN A 54 16.63 7.59 4.92
C ASN A 54 16.68 6.66 3.70
N SER A 55 17.05 7.17 2.53
CA SER A 55 17.05 6.42 1.26
C SER A 55 15.65 5.95 0.81
N ILE A 56 14.59 6.65 1.24
CA ILE A 56 13.23 6.43 0.75
C ILE A 56 12.99 7.31 -0.46
N THR A 57 12.59 6.71 -1.59
CA THR A 57 12.19 7.44 -2.79
C THR A 57 10.71 7.80 -2.71
N TRP A 58 10.42 9.10 -2.70
CA TRP A 58 9.09 9.69 -2.64
C TRP A 58 8.64 10.14 -4.02
N THR A 59 7.35 9.93 -4.32
CA THR A 59 6.68 10.40 -5.53
C THR A 59 5.58 11.40 -5.16
N GLU A 60 5.25 12.31 -6.08
CA GLU A 60 4.06 13.17 -5.97
C GLU A 60 2.76 12.34 -5.99
N ASP A 61 1.65 12.95 -5.57
CA ASP A 61 0.34 12.33 -5.37
C ASP A 61 -0.62 12.41 -6.57
N ASP A 62 -0.36 13.28 -7.54
CA ASP A 62 -1.24 13.55 -8.71
C ASP A 62 -1.67 12.28 -9.47
N ALA A 63 -0.80 11.28 -9.61
CA ALA A 63 -1.11 10.02 -10.30
C ALA A 63 -2.02 9.07 -9.48
N ASN A 64 -2.19 9.33 -8.18
CA ASN A 64 -2.81 8.44 -7.21
C ASN A 64 -4.12 8.96 -6.60
N ILE A 65 -4.50 10.21 -6.90
CA ILE A 65 -5.79 10.79 -6.48
C ILE A 65 -6.89 10.37 -7.46
N GLN A 66 -7.80 9.51 -7.00
CA GLN A 66 -8.94 9.02 -7.80
C GLN A 66 -10.20 9.88 -7.65
N SER A 67 -10.30 10.64 -6.55
CA SER A 67 -11.47 11.47 -6.21
C SER A 67 -11.13 12.53 -5.18
N GLY A 68 -11.81 13.67 -5.23
CA GLY A 68 -11.54 14.84 -4.40
C GLY A 68 -10.91 15.97 -5.22
N GLU A 69 -10.90 17.19 -4.68
CA GLU A 69 -10.14 18.30 -5.25
C GLU A 69 -8.87 18.49 -4.44
N SER A 70 -7.70 18.42 -5.09
CA SER A 70 -6.43 18.77 -4.47
C SER A 70 -6.48 20.24 -4.05
N GLN A 71 -6.34 20.48 -2.75
CA GLN A 71 -6.26 21.83 -2.22
C GLN A 71 -4.91 22.01 -1.54
N PHE A 72 -4.11 22.94 -2.06
CA PHE A 72 -2.92 23.40 -1.37
C PHE A 72 -3.34 24.24 -0.17
N LEU A 73 -3.28 23.62 1.01
CA LEU A 73 -3.59 24.30 2.24
C LEU A 73 -2.39 25.13 2.68
N LYS A 74 -2.41 26.42 2.34
CA LYS A 74 -1.53 27.38 2.99
C LYS A 74 -1.99 27.52 4.43
N TYR A 75 -1.06 27.33 5.37
CA TYR A 75 -1.29 27.49 6.81
C TYR A 75 -2.04 28.79 7.15
N SER A 76 -1.77 29.88 6.42
CA SER A 76 -2.42 31.19 6.59
C SER A 76 -3.86 31.30 6.06
N THR A 77 -4.34 30.32 5.28
CA THR A 77 -5.62 30.38 4.54
C THR A 77 -6.62 29.30 4.99
N MET A 78 -6.21 28.41 5.89
CA MET A 78 -7.10 27.44 6.55
C MET A 78 -8.16 28.20 7.37
N PRO A 79 -9.47 28.13 7.02
CA PRO A 79 -10.52 28.93 7.65
C PRO A 79 -10.73 28.65 9.15
N TYR A 80 -10.09 27.61 9.67
CA TYR A 80 -10.22 27.10 11.03
C TYR A 80 -8.88 27.02 11.78
N VAL A 81 -7.88 27.84 11.41
CA VAL A 81 -6.68 28.07 12.25
C VAL A 81 -6.83 29.40 12.99
N ARG A 82 -8.00 29.60 13.60
CA ARG A 82 -8.18 30.57 14.68
C ARG A 82 -8.53 29.76 15.91
N ASP A 83 -7.57 29.70 16.82
CA ASP A 83 -7.45 28.83 17.99
C ASP A 83 -6.83 27.45 17.72
N GLU A 84 -6.03 27.02 18.71
CA GLU A 84 -5.34 25.74 18.84
C GLU A 84 -6.32 24.55 18.86
N GLN A 85 -7.09 24.37 17.79
CA GLN A 85 -8.12 23.35 17.71
C GLN A 85 -7.62 22.13 16.98
N SER A 86 -7.70 21.01 17.70
CA SER A 86 -7.38 19.70 17.18
C SER A 86 -8.17 19.38 15.92
N GLN A 87 -7.49 18.92 14.87
CA GLN A 87 -8.14 18.34 13.71
C GLN A 87 -8.50 16.89 14.05
N VAL A 88 -9.79 16.58 14.01
CA VAL A 88 -10.30 15.24 14.37
C VAL A 88 -11.06 14.61 13.20
N PHE A 89 -10.43 13.75 12.42
CA PHE A 89 -11.06 13.08 11.27
C PHE A 89 -10.76 11.59 11.27
N ASP A 90 -11.55 10.82 10.53
CA ASP A 90 -11.34 9.38 10.43
C ASP A 90 -10.53 9.00 9.19
N LEU A 91 -9.63 8.06 9.36
CA LEU A 91 -9.02 7.30 8.27
C LEU A 91 -9.86 6.07 8.03
N GLN A 92 -10.19 5.83 6.76
CA GLN A 92 -10.85 4.61 6.32
C GLN A 92 -10.01 3.91 5.27
N PHE A 93 -10.05 2.59 5.31
CA PHE A 93 -9.43 1.71 4.35
C PHE A 93 -10.49 0.81 3.70
N ASP A 94 -10.64 0.90 2.38
CA ASP A 94 -11.70 0.21 1.63
C ASP A 94 -13.11 0.40 2.24
N GLY A 95 -13.38 1.62 2.71
CA GLY A 95 -14.63 1.99 3.38
C GLY A 95 -14.79 1.45 4.80
N ASN A 96 -13.78 0.78 5.36
CA ASN A 96 -13.76 0.31 6.74
C ASN A 96 -12.99 1.28 7.63
N TYR A 97 -13.40 1.43 8.89
CA TYR A 97 -12.69 2.24 9.87
C TYR A 97 -11.26 1.73 10.10
N TRP A 98 -10.28 2.62 10.01
CA TRP A 98 -8.89 2.34 10.38
C TRP A 98 -8.54 3.01 11.71
N ALA A 99 -8.62 4.34 11.77
CA ALA A 99 -8.23 5.11 12.95
C ALA A 99 -8.88 6.49 12.95
N THR A 100 -8.98 7.11 14.13
CA THR A 100 -9.32 8.52 14.27
C THR A 100 -8.03 9.32 14.46
N VAL A 101 -7.78 10.23 13.54
CA VAL A 101 -6.72 11.23 13.65
C VAL A 101 -7.16 12.29 14.64
N ASN A 102 -6.28 12.65 15.57
CA ASN A 102 -6.53 13.71 16.54
C ASN A 102 -5.21 14.47 16.76
N THR A 103 -5.05 15.61 16.09
CA THR A 103 -3.82 16.41 16.15
C THR A 103 -4.00 17.59 17.09
N THR A 104 -3.68 17.42 18.37
CA THR A 104 -3.87 18.48 19.38
C THR A 104 -2.92 19.66 19.19
N HIS A 105 -1.68 19.42 18.72
CA HIS A 105 -0.71 20.47 18.44
C HIS A 105 -0.40 20.56 16.94
N LEU A 106 -0.19 21.79 16.51
CA LEU A 106 0.41 22.08 15.22
C LEU A 106 1.82 21.48 15.21
N TYR A 107 2.21 20.84 14.11
CA TYR A 107 3.52 20.20 13.90
C TYR A 107 3.74 18.82 14.56
N ASP A 108 2.76 18.24 15.27
CA ASP A 108 2.86 16.86 15.71
C ASP A 108 2.84 15.91 14.52
N ILE A 109 3.88 15.08 14.40
CA ILE A 109 3.90 13.95 13.46
C ILE A 109 3.17 12.80 14.14
N VAL A 110 1.98 12.47 13.66
CA VAL A 110 1.15 11.39 14.20
C VAL A 110 1.11 10.22 13.21
N PRO A 111 1.97 9.19 13.35
CA PRO A 111 2.00 8.07 12.44
C PRO A 111 0.87 7.08 12.76
N TYR A 112 0.18 6.63 11.71
CA TYR A 112 -0.81 5.54 11.79
C TYR A 112 -0.32 4.36 10.96
N GLY A 113 -0.32 3.17 11.56
CA GLY A 113 0.11 1.94 10.88
C GLY A 113 -1.01 0.92 10.76
N ALA A 114 -1.12 0.26 9.62
CA ALA A 114 -1.99 -0.90 9.43
C ALA A 114 -1.27 -2.00 8.65
N ILE A 115 -1.50 -3.26 9.03
CA ILE A 115 -1.19 -4.43 8.21
C ILE A 115 -2.51 -5.12 7.90
N TYR A 116 -2.79 -5.38 6.63
CA TYR A 116 -3.98 -6.13 6.23
C TYR A 116 -3.73 -6.93 4.96
N THR A 117 -4.68 -7.80 4.63
CA THR A 117 -4.65 -8.59 3.40
C THR A 117 -5.48 -7.92 2.32
N VAL A 118 -4.84 -7.59 1.19
CA VAL A 118 -5.49 -6.98 0.03
C VAL A 118 -6.28 -8.06 -0.69
N LYS A 119 -7.58 -7.82 -0.86
CA LYS A 119 -8.50 -8.77 -1.53
C LYS A 119 -8.93 -8.33 -2.93
N ALA A 120 -8.69 -7.07 -3.27
CA ALA A 120 -9.09 -6.47 -4.53
C ALA A 120 -7.86 -5.91 -5.27
N ASN A 121 -8.02 -5.68 -6.56
CA ASN A 121 -6.95 -5.13 -7.41
C ASN A 121 -6.71 -3.63 -7.19
N ASN A 122 -7.58 -2.97 -6.41
CA ASN A 122 -7.47 -1.57 -6.03
C ASN A 122 -7.82 -1.46 -4.55
N ASN A 123 -7.10 -0.57 -3.88
CA ASN A 123 -7.29 -0.27 -2.47
C ASN A 123 -7.50 1.23 -2.34
N SER A 124 -8.44 1.64 -1.50
CA SER A 124 -8.78 3.04 -1.28
C SER A 124 -8.48 3.45 0.15
N ILE A 125 -7.93 4.64 0.30
CA ILE A 125 -7.76 5.31 1.58
C ILE A 125 -8.60 6.57 1.53
N CYS A 126 -9.47 6.74 2.51
CA CYS A 126 -10.37 7.88 2.59
C CYS A 126 -10.09 8.65 3.88
N LEU A 127 -9.97 9.96 3.74
CA LEU A 127 -10.00 10.89 4.86
C LEU A 127 -11.43 11.38 5.06
N ALA A 128 -12.12 10.83 6.05
CA ALA A 128 -13.53 11.09 6.29
C ALA A 128 -13.71 12.21 7.34
N GLN A 129 -14.44 13.25 6.95
CA GLN A 129 -14.88 14.30 7.87
C GLN A 129 -15.78 13.72 8.96
N THR A 130 -15.49 14.04 10.22
CA THR A 130 -16.38 13.69 11.35
C THR A 130 -17.35 14.83 11.67
N MET A 131 -17.01 16.06 11.25
CA MET A 131 -17.81 17.27 11.43
C MET A 131 -17.92 18.07 10.12
N PRO A 132 -19.03 18.82 9.91
CA PRO A 132 -19.18 19.70 8.75
C PRO A 132 -18.07 20.75 8.66
N ASN A 133 -17.65 21.06 7.43
CA ASN A 133 -16.62 22.07 7.10
C ASN A 133 -15.20 21.76 7.62
N GLN A 134 -14.97 20.56 8.13
CA GLN A 134 -13.63 20.12 8.45
C GLN A 134 -12.79 19.88 7.19
N VAL A 135 -11.49 20.11 7.24
CA VAL A 135 -10.59 19.80 6.13
C VAL A 135 -9.58 18.74 6.59
N PRO A 136 -9.89 17.45 6.38
CA PRO A 136 -8.94 16.38 6.62
C PRO A 136 -7.70 16.53 5.73
N PHE A 137 -6.53 16.17 6.23
CA PHE A 137 -5.29 16.25 5.46
C PHE A 137 -4.41 15.03 5.73
N ILE A 138 -3.61 14.66 4.75
CA ILE A 138 -2.53 13.68 4.85
C ILE A 138 -1.29 14.32 4.22
N SER A 139 -0.13 14.14 4.84
CA SER A 139 1.14 14.63 4.30
C SER A 139 1.91 13.55 3.54
N ALA A 140 1.81 12.30 4.00
CA ALA A 140 2.59 11.21 3.45
C ALA A 140 1.89 9.86 3.62
N LEU A 141 2.07 8.98 2.65
CA LEU A 141 1.61 7.60 2.69
C LEU A 141 2.69 6.66 2.20
N GLU A 142 2.96 5.62 2.97
CA GLU A 142 3.78 4.50 2.55
C GLU A 142 2.93 3.24 2.38
N LEU A 143 2.98 2.63 1.20
CA LEU A 143 2.48 1.29 0.96
C LEU A 143 3.64 0.32 0.77
N ARG A 144 3.61 -0.79 1.52
CA ARG A 144 4.66 -1.82 1.54
C ARG A 144 4.02 -3.19 1.39
N SER A 145 4.39 -3.95 0.36
CA SER A 145 4.04 -5.38 0.32
C SER A 145 4.89 -6.16 1.32
N LEU A 146 4.26 -7.09 2.04
CA LEU A 146 4.93 -8.00 2.95
C LEU A 146 5.02 -9.40 2.35
N LEU A 147 6.01 -10.16 2.80
CA LEU A 147 6.12 -11.57 2.42
C LEU A 147 4.96 -12.39 3.01
N PRO A 148 4.41 -13.35 2.25
CA PRO A 148 3.42 -14.28 2.76
C PRO A 148 3.91 -14.97 4.04
N GLY A 149 3.02 -15.09 5.02
CA GLY A 149 3.32 -15.78 6.28
C GLY A 149 4.12 -14.98 7.31
N MET A 150 4.60 -13.78 7.01
CA MET A 150 5.30 -12.93 7.99
C MET A 150 4.44 -12.63 9.24
N TYR A 151 3.12 -12.63 9.06
CA TYR A 151 2.13 -12.51 10.12
C TYR A 151 1.13 -13.68 10.09
N SER A 152 1.60 -14.91 9.88
CA SER A 152 0.71 -16.10 9.76
C SER A 152 -0.13 -16.38 11.01
N GLN A 153 0.28 -15.85 12.17
CA GLN A 153 -0.44 -16.01 13.43
C GLN A 153 -1.59 -15.00 13.59
N ALA A 154 -1.61 -13.94 12.77
CA ALA A 154 -2.73 -13.04 12.73
C ALA A 154 -3.91 -13.72 12.03
N ALA A 155 -5.12 -13.46 12.52
CA ALA A 155 -6.31 -14.05 11.93
C ALA A 155 -6.47 -13.56 10.47
N PRO A 156 -6.66 -14.46 9.49
CA PRO A 156 -6.94 -14.06 8.13
C PRO A 156 -8.21 -13.21 8.12
N ASN A 157 -8.26 -12.16 7.31
CA ASN A 157 -9.34 -11.17 7.22
C ASN A 157 -9.40 -10.10 8.34
N TYR A 158 -8.44 -10.05 9.25
CA TYR A 158 -8.35 -8.96 10.22
C TYR A 158 -7.19 -8.03 9.89
N ALA A 159 -7.41 -6.73 10.07
CA ALA A 159 -6.34 -5.75 10.04
C ALA A 159 -5.64 -5.72 11.41
N MET A 160 -4.32 -5.59 11.41
CA MET A 160 -3.54 -5.28 12.59
C MET A 160 -3.19 -3.80 12.57
N PHE A 161 -3.55 -3.08 13.63
CA PHE A 161 -3.21 -1.68 13.78
C PHE A 161 -1.96 -1.51 14.63
N LEU A 162 -1.10 -0.58 14.25
CA LEU A 162 0.12 -0.28 14.98
C LEU A 162 -0.24 0.28 16.36
N ASN A 163 0.13 -0.45 17.41
CA ASN A 163 0.02 0.05 18.78
C ASN A 163 1.35 0.67 19.25
N LEU A 164 2.44 -0.09 19.11
CA LEU A 164 3.77 0.32 19.52
C LEU A 164 4.82 -0.35 18.63
N ARG A 165 5.85 0.41 18.25
CA ARG A 165 7.08 -0.13 17.64
C ARG A 165 8.26 0.33 18.49
N VAL A 166 9.03 -0.64 18.98
CA VAL A 166 10.26 -0.37 19.76
C VAL A 166 11.41 -1.09 19.10
N ALA A 167 12.50 -0.37 18.84
CA ALA A 167 13.76 -0.93 18.40
C ALA A 167 14.68 -1.11 19.62
N TYR A 168 14.61 -2.29 20.25
CA TYR A 168 15.47 -2.59 21.40
C TYR A 168 16.94 -2.64 20.98
N GLY A 169 17.80 -1.91 21.69
CA GLY A 169 19.25 -1.87 21.43
C GLY A 169 19.68 -0.98 20.27
N ALA A 170 18.78 -0.22 19.67
CA ALA A 170 19.14 0.81 18.70
C ALA A 170 19.73 2.04 19.42
N ASN A 171 20.80 2.62 18.85
CA ASN A 171 21.35 3.89 19.32
C ASN A 171 20.51 5.10 18.86
N ASP A 172 19.84 4.95 17.72
CA ASP A 172 18.96 5.98 17.16
C ASP A 172 17.49 5.57 17.31
N THR A 173 16.65 6.58 17.51
CA THR A 173 15.22 6.44 17.28
C THR A 173 15.00 6.22 15.79
N ILE A 174 14.73 4.97 15.39
CA ILE A 174 14.16 4.68 14.07
C ILE A 174 12.76 5.29 14.06
N SER A 175 12.69 6.57 13.70
CA SER A 175 11.44 7.28 13.51
C SER A 175 10.88 6.79 12.18
N ILE A 176 9.88 5.91 12.26
CA ILE A 176 9.01 5.67 11.12
C ILE A 176 8.03 6.82 11.13
N ARG A 177 8.33 7.80 10.27
CA ARG A 177 7.75 9.14 10.31
C ARG A 177 6.35 9.23 9.68
N TYR A 178 5.79 8.12 9.20
CA TYR A 178 4.71 8.18 8.20
C TYR A 178 3.60 7.15 8.43
N ALA A 179 2.44 7.45 7.85
CA ALA A 179 1.34 6.49 7.77
C ALA A 179 1.79 5.28 6.94
N CYS A 180 1.94 4.12 7.57
CA CYS A 180 2.50 2.94 6.96
C CYS A 180 1.41 1.88 6.80
N ILE A 181 1.05 1.61 5.56
CA ILE A 181 0.18 0.52 5.20
C ILE A 181 1.02 -0.62 4.65
N CYS A 182 0.95 -1.75 5.33
CA CYS A 182 1.57 -2.98 4.90
C CYS A 182 0.50 -3.93 4.36
N THR A 183 0.73 -4.47 3.16
CA THR A 183 -0.22 -5.32 2.46
C THR A 183 0.31 -6.73 2.31
N CYS A 184 -0.51 -7.72 2.65
CA CYS A 184 -0.28 -9.12 2.28
C CYS A 184 -1.14 -9.46 1.07
N PHE A 185 -0.56 -10.08 0.04
CA PHE A 185 -1.32 -10.64 -1.08
C PHE A 185 -1.56 -12.13 -0.82
N GLU A 186 -2.83 -12.56 -0.88
CA GLU A 186 -3.17 -13.97 -1.01
C GLU A 186 -3.03 -14.38 -2.50
N PHE A 187 -2.26 -15.44 -2.75
CA PHE A 187 -2.07 -16.03 -4.09
C PHE A 187 -2.86 -17.33 -4.23
#